data_AF-A0A8T3V9X4-F1
#
_entry.id   AF-A0A8T3V9X4-F1
#
_cell.length_a   1.000
_cell.length_b   1.000
_cell.length_c   1.000
_cell.angle_alpha   90.00
_cell.angle_beta   90.00
_cell.angle_gamma   90.00
#
_symmetry.space_group_name_H-M   'P 1'
#
loop_
_entity.id
_entity.type
_entity.pdbx_description
1 polymer ?
#
loop_
_entity_poly.entity_id
_entity_poly.type
_entity_poly.pdbx_seq_one_letter_code
_entity_poly.pdbx_strand_id
1 'polypeptide(L)'
;MKKILFLLLILFLSLQVSFAFSLSDFQGDGHGHLKKDRYDFNSTDLIKEYGNASHYSVQILHDGKAVGSGEMVTFFINGVYYTRFTDSNGVATLDINLEPGKYIVSLECNAFKGYNNILVM
;
A
#
# COMPACT_ATOMS: atom_id res chain seq x y z
N MET A 1 46.60 5.35 -11.49
CA MET A 1 45.96 6.36 -10.60
C MET A 1 44.43 6.34 -10.65
N LYS A 2 43.76 6.19 -11.80
CA LYS A 2 42.28 6.21 -11.89
C LYS A 2 41.55 5.02 -11.23
N LYS A 3 42.16 3.81 -11.18
CA LYS A 3 41.54 2.61 -10.59
C LYS A 3 41.41 2.65 -9.05
N ILE A 4 42.39 3.25 -8.36
CA ILE A 4 42.38 3.40 -6.89
C ILE A 4 41.33 4.43 -6.47
N LEU A 5 41.16 5.50 -7.25
CA LEU A 5 40.14 6.52 -7.00
C LEU A 5 38.71 5.95 -7.14
N PHE A 6 38.49 5.05 -8.11
CA PHE A 6 37.20 4.38 -8.29
C PHE A 6 36.84 3.44 -7.14
N LEU A 7 37.83 2.70 -6.59
CA LEU A 7 37.62 1.83 -5.44
C LEU A 7 37.30 2.62 -4.16
N LEU A 8 37.95 3.78 -3.96
CA LEU A 8 37.67 4.69 -2.83
C LEU A 8 36.28 5.33 -2.94
N LEU A 9 35.82 5.66 -4.16
CA LEU A 9 34.48 6.20 -4.39
C LEU A 9 33.39 5.16 -4.09
N ILE A 10 33.61 3.88 -4.45
CA ILE A 10 32.70 2.79 -4.13
C ILE A 10 32.64 2.55 -2.62
N LEU A 11 33.79 2.55 -1.93
CA LEU A 11 33.82 2.42 -0.47
C LEU A 11 33.06 3.56 0.22
N PHE A 12 33.24 4.79 -0.28
CA PHE A 12 32.54 5.96 0.23
C PHE A 12 31.03 5.89 -0.01
N LEU A 13 30.60 5.47 -1.20
CA LEU A 13 29.17 5.25 -1.50
C LEU A 13 28.58 4.14 -0.64
N SER A 14 29.28 3.01 -0.44
CA SER A 14 28.79 1.93 0.42
C SER A 14 28.69 2.35 1.88
N LEU A 15 29.61 3.21 2.34
CA LEU A 15 29.55 3.76 3.70
C LEU A 15 28.35 4.68 3.88
N GLN A 16 28.07 5.56 2.90
CA GLN A 16 26.87 6.42 2.92
C GLN A 16 25.57 5.60 2.84
N VAL A 17 25.53 4.51 2.05
CA VAL A 17 24.37 3.61 1.97
C VAL A 17 24.11 2.91 3.30
N SER A 18 25.15 2.41 3.99
CA SER A 18 25.01 1.84 5.33
C SER A 18 24.60 2.87 6.39
N PHE A 19 25.08 4.12 6.29
CA PHE A 19 24.65 5.20 7.19
C PHE A 19 23.21 5.66 6.93
N ALA A 20 22.78 5.75 5.67
CA ALA A 20 21.40 6.08 5.30
C ALA A 20 20.41 4.95 5.67
N PHE A 21 20.88 3.70 5.68
CA PHE A 21 20.11 2.54 6.16
C PHE A 21 20.06 2.47 7.70
N SER A 22 20.93 3.18 8.42
CA SER A 22 21.07 3.08 9.88
C SER A 22 20.28 4.13 10.69
N LEU A 23 19.56 5.08 10.08
CA LEU A 23 18.89 6.16 10.83
C LEU A 23 17.35 6.16 10.77
N SER A 24 16.73 5.11 10.21
CA SER A 24 15.28 4.87 10.36
C SER A 24 14.93 3.80 11.39
N ASP A 25 15.91 3.04 11.89
CA ASP A 25 15.65 1.74 12.52
C ASP A 25 16.05 1.64 14.00
N PHE A 26 16.43 2.73 14.67
CA PHE A 26 16.82 2.64 16.08
C PHE A 26 16.32 3.79 16.96
N GLN A 27 15.09 3.63 17.43
CA GLN A 27 14.72 3.87 18.83
C GLN A 27 13.59 2.88 19.19
N GLY A 28 13.95 1.69 19.66
CA GLY A 28 13.01 0.70 20.19
C GLY A 28 13.50 0.20 21.53
N ASP A 29 12.85 0.64 22.60
CA ASP A 29 12.92 0.01 23.91
C ASP A 29 12.37 -1.42 23.81
N GLY A 30 12.92 -2.33 24.61
CA GLY A 30 12.74 -3.78 24.50
C GLY A 30 11.34 -4.32 24.84
N HIS A 31 10.30 -3.83 24.16
CA HIS A 31 9.00 -4.45 23.95
C HIS A 31 8.59 -4.15 22.52
N GLY A 32 8.90 -5.08 21.61
CA GLY A 32 8.81 -4.87 20.17
C GLY A 32 7.44 -4.37 19.71
N HIS A 33 7.40 -3.11 19.29
CA HIS A 33 6.58 -2.59 18.20
C HIS A 33 7.22 -1.29 17.75
N LEU A 34 7.98 -1.34 16.66
CA LEU A 34 8.24 -0.13 15.89
C LEU A 34 6.86 0.37 15.43
N LYS A 35 6.30 1.36 16.14
CA LYS A 35 5.18 2.16 15.67
C LYS A 35 5.70 3.03 14.54
N LYS A 36 5.89 2.39 13.39
CA LYS A 36 5.88 3.07 12.11
C LYS A 36 4.45 3.61 12.00
N ASP A 37 4.31 4.92 11.87
CA ASP A 37 3.06 5.63 11.60
C ASP A 37 2.49 5.05 10.30
N ARG A 38 1.72 3.97 10.42
CA ARG A 38 1.40 3.07 9.30
C ARG A 38 -0.06 3.21 8.98
N TYR A 39 -0.31 3.64 7.75
CA TYR A 39 -1.53 3.28 7.09
C TYR A 39 -1.57 1.76 6.94
N ASP A 40 -2.70 1.15 7.30
CA ASP A 40 -3.02 -0.26 7.09
C ASP A 40 -4.32 -0.39 6.30
N PHE A 41 -4.39 -1.44 5.50
CA PHE A 41 -5.45 -1.67 4.52
C PHE A 41 -6.17 -2.98 4.83
N ASN A 42 -7.19 -2.89 5.67
CA ASN A 42 -7.98 -4.04 6.08
C ASN A 42 -9.03 -4.37 5.00
N SER A 43 -8.77 -5.44 4.25
CA SER A 43 -9.59 -5.93 3.15
C SER A 43 -9.26 -7.39 2.85
N THR A 44 -10.13 -8.04 2.10
CA THR A 44 -9.93 -9.42 1.61
C THR A 44 -10.07 -9.47 0.10
N ASP A 45 -9.54 -10.53 -0.50
CA ASP A 45 -9.80 -10.86 -1.90
C ASP A 45 -11.30 -10.91 -2.19
N LEU A 46 -11.69 -10.46 -3.37
CA LEU A 46 -13.07 -10.54 -3.84
C LEU A 46 -13.20 -11.69 -4.85
N ILE A 47 -14.15 -12.59 -4.59
CA ILE A 47 -14.58 -13.61 -5.55
C ILE A 47 -16.07 -13.33 -5.85
N LYS A 48 -16.42 -13.20 -7.14
CA LYS A 48 -17.81 -12.97 -7.55
C LYS A 48 -18.13 -13.63 -8.89
N GLU A 49 -19.41 -13.85 -9.14
CA GLU A 49 -19.94 -14.19 -10.46
C GLU A 49 -20.03 -12.94 -11.35
N TYR A 50 -19.86 -13.11 -12.66
CA TYR A 50 -20.10 -12.07 -13.65
C TYR A 50 -21.54 -11.53 -13.57
N GLY A 51 -21.67 -10.20 -13.67
CA GLY A 51 -22.95 -9.50 -13.58
C GLY A 51 -23.57 -9.42 -12.17
N ASN A 52 -22.98 -10.07 -11.16
CA ASN A 52 -23.40 -9.89 -9.77
C ASN A 52 -23.08 -8.46 -9.29
N ALA A 53 -23.85 -7.91 -8.36
CA ALA A 53 -23.64 -6.56 -7.83
C ALA A 53 -22.48 -6.44 -6.80
N SER A 54 -21.76 -7.51 -6.45
CA SER A 54 -20.70 -7.46 -5.43
C SER A 54 -19.63 -6.40 -5.72
N HIS A 55 -19.20 -5.72 -4.67
CA HIS A 55 -18.23 -4.63 -4.69
C HIS A 55 -16.96 -5.03 -3.93
N TYR A 56 -15.85 -4.36 -4.23
CA TYR A 56 -14.63 -4.45 -3.44
C TYR A 56 -14.58 -3.31 -2.42
N SER A 57 -14.32 -3.62 -1.16
CA SER A 57 -14.24 -2.63 -0.07
C SER A 57 -12.94 -2.78 0.69
N VAL A 58 -12.37 -1.65 1.11
CA VAL A 58 -11.18 -1.61 1.96
C VAL A 58 -11.39 -0.62 3.09
N GLN A 59 -11.11 -1.05 4.32
CA GLN A 59 -11.04 -0.17 5.47
C GLN A 59 -9.60 0.34 5.63
N ILE A 60 -9.46 1.66 5.68
CA ILE A 60 -8.18 2.32 5.89
C ILE A 60 -8.02 2.59 7.38
N LEU A 61 -6.91 2.14 7.96
CA LEU A 61 -6.54 2.43 9.33
C LEU A 61 -5.29 3.31 9.35
N HIS A 62 -5.26 4.29 10.25
CA HIS A 62 -4.06 5.04 10.61
C HIS A 62 -3.79 4.80 12.10
N ASP A 63 -2.62 4.26 12.42
CA ASP A 63 -2.23 3.86 13.78
C ASP A 63 -3.26 2.95 14.49
N GLY A 64 -3.82 2.02 13.71
CA GLY A 64 -4.80 1.04 14.18
C GLY A 64 -6.22 1.61 14.39
N LYS A 65 -6.49 2.84 13.99
CA LYS A 65 -7.82 3.47 14.05
C LYS A 65 -8.32 3.75 12.64
N ALA A 66 -9.62 3.56 12.42
CA ALA A 66 -10.25 3.92 11.15
C ALA A 66 -9.99 5.39 10.82
N VAL A 67 -9.61 5.66 9.58
CA VAL A 67 -9.61 7.04 9.07
C VAL A 67 -11.05 7.55 9.01
N GLY A 68 -11.24 8.85 9.15
CA GLY A 68 -12.56 9.46 9.04
C GLY A 68 -13.10 9.42 7.61
N SER A 69 -14.25 10.06 7.40
CA SER A 69 -14.83 10.20 6.07
C SER A 69 -14.08 11.21 5.22
N GLY A 70 -14.05 10.98 3.91
CA GLY A 70 -13.49 11.91 2.93
C GLY A 70 -12.02 11.68 2.61
N GLU A 71 -11.41 10.62 3.15
CA GLU A 71 -10.03 10.25 2.80
C GLU A 71 -9.98 9.70 1.38
N MET A 72 -9.07 10.23 0.56
CA MET A 72 -8.99 9.88 -0.86
C MET A 72 -8.25 8.55 -1.05
N VAL A 73 -8.93 7.59 -1.67
CA VAL A 73 -8.37 6.28 -2.03
C VAL A 73 -8.41 6.12 -3.54
N THR A 74 -7.26 5.86 -4.16
CA THR A 74 -7.16 5.59 -5.59
C THR A 74 -6.99 4.10 -5.81
N PHE A 75 -7.92 3.49 -6.54
CA PHE A 75 -7.82 2.13 -7.00
C PHE A 75 -7.27 2.09 -8.43
N PHE A 76 -6.40 1.13 -8.71
CA PHE A 76 -5.96 0.81 -10.06
C PHE A 76 -6.23 -0.66 -10.35
N ILE A 77 -7.06 -0.92 -11.36
CA ILE A 77 -7.45 -2.26 -11.77
C ILE A 77 -7.77 -2.27 -13.26
N ASN A 78 -7.34 -3.32 -13.95
CA ASN A 78 -7.55 -3.50 -15.40
C ASN A 78 -7.11 -2.28 -16.24
N GLY A 79 -5.99 -1.64 -15.85
CA GLY A 79 -5.44 -0.48 -16.55
C GLY A 79 -6.17 0.85 -16.30
N VAL A 80 -7.18 0.88 -15.43
CA VAL A 80 -8.00 2.08 -15.16
C VAL A 80 -7.87 2.51 -13.70
N TYR A 81 -7.80 3.82 -13.49
CA TYR A 81 -7.79 4.44 -12.16
C TYR A 81 -9.21 4.86 -11.74
N TYR A 82 -9.55 4.57 -10.48
CA TYR A 82 -10.81 4.98 -9.87
C TYR A 82 -10.54 5.65 -8.52
N THR A 83 -10.94 6.92 -8.39
CA THR A 83 -10.88 7.63 -7.10
C THR A 83 -12.18 7.41 -6.32
N ARG A 84 -12.04 7.08 -5.04
CA ARG A 84 -13.14 6.93 -4.08
C ARG A 84 -12.75 7.63 -2.79
N PHE A 85 -13.76 7.87 -1.95
CA PHE A 85 -13.59 8.51 -0.65
C PHE A 85 -14.09 7.58 0.44
N THR A 86 -13.43 7.61 1.59
CA THR A 86 -13.86 6.82 2.75
C THR A 86 -15.16 7.33 3.35
N ASP A 87 -15.95 6.41 3.89
CA ASP A 87 -17.09 6.71 4.76
C ASP A 87 -16.66 7.02 6.21
N SER A 88 -17.62 7.18 7.11
CA SER A 88 -17.35 7.46 8.54
C SER A 88 -16.62 6.32 9.28
N ASN A 89 -16.56 5.13 8.70
CA ASN A 89 -15.87 3.96 9.25
C ASN A 89 -14.50 3.74 8.58
N GLY A 90 -14.04 4.68 7.76
CA GLY A 90 -12.79 4.58 7.02
C GLY A 90 -12.86 3.63 5.83
N VAL A 91 -14.06 3.29 5.35
CA VAL A 91 -14.25 2.32 4.26
C VAL A 91 -14.39 3.03 2.92
N ALA A 92 -13.55 2.66 1.96
CA ALA A 92 -13.72 3.05 0.55
C ALA A 92 -14.19 1.84 -0.27
N THR A 93 -15.19 2.05 -1.14
CA THR A 93 -15.82 0.98 -1.92
C THR A 93 -15.72 1.25 -3.43
N LEU A 94 -15.39 0.20 -4.19
CA LEU A 94 -15.30 0.19 -5.64
C LEU A 94 -16.26 -0.86 -6.23
N ASP A 95 -17.15 -0.42 -7.11
CA ASP A 95 -17.99 -1.32 -7.90
C ASP A 95 -17.16 -2.09 -8.92
N ILE A 96 -17.39 -3.40 -9.01
CA ILE A 96 -16.62 -4.28 -9.89
C ILE A 96 -17.51 -4.78 -11.04
N ASN A 97 -17.36 -4.16 -12.21
CA ASN A 97 -18.03 -4.53 -13.45
C ASN A 97 -16.98 -4.95 -14.50
N LEU A 98 -16.23 -6.01 -14.19
CA LEU A 98 -15.20 -6.57 -15.07
C LEU A 98 -15.72 -7.85 -15.73
N GLU A 99 -15.19 -8.16 -16.91
CA GLU A 99 -15.37 -9.46 -17.56
C GLU A 99 -14.80 -10.60 -16.69
N PRO A 100 -15.22 -11.86 -16.92
CA PRO A 100 -14.65 -13.01 -16.21
C PRO A 100 -13.13 -13.05 -16.33
N GLY A 101 -12.44 -13.23 -15.21
CA GLY A 101 -10.99 -13.16 -15.15
C GLY A 101 -10.40 -12.97 -13.76
N LYS A 102 -9.07 -13.02 -13.71
CA LYS A 102 -8.27 -12.73 -12.50
C LYS A 102 -7.61 -11.38 -12.64
N TYR A 103 -7.80 -10.54 -11.65
CA TYR A 103 -7.30 -9.17 -11.61
C TYR A 103 -6.56 -8.92 -10.30
N ILE A 104 -5.58 -8.03 -10.34
CA ILE A 104 -4.97 -7.45 -9.16
C ILE A 104 -5.52 -6.03 -9.03
N VAL A 105 -6.11 -5.72 -7.88
CA VAL A 105 -6.45 -4.35 -7.52
C VAL A 105 -5.30 -3.76 -6.70
N SER A 106 -4.75 -2.65 -7.18
CA SER A 106 -3.85 -1.82 -6.38
C SER A 106 -4.64 -0.70 -5.74
N LEU A 107 -4.28 -0.32 -4.53
CA LEU A 107 -4.90 0.77 -3.80
C LEU A 107 -3.82 1.71 -3.28
N GLU A 108 -4.08 3.01 -3.33
CA GLU A 108 -3.17 4.06 -2.88
C GLU A 108 -3.92 5.09 -2.03
N CYS A 109 -3.39 5.38 -0.84
CA CYS A 109 -3.90 6.36 0.10
C CYS A 109 -2.70 6.98 0.84
N ASN A 110 -2.59 8.31 0.85
CA ASN A 110 -1.48 9.03 1.50
C ASN A 110 -0.07 8.49 1.16
N ALA A 111 0.16 8.15 -0.11
CA ALA A 111 1.39 7.53 -0.63
C ALA A 111 1.69 6.10 -0.12
N PHE A 112 0.81 5.50 0.68
CA PHE A 112 0.86 4.09 1.04
C PHE A 112 0.08 3.26 0.04
N LYS A 113 0.56 2.03 -0.21
CA LYS A 113 -0.02 1.12 -1.19
C LYS A 113 -0.40 -0.21 -0.57
N GLY A 114 -1.48 -0.79 -1.09
CA GLY A 114 -1.87 -2.18 -0.83
C GLY A 114 -2.32 -2.86 -2.12
N TYR A 115 -2.52 -4.17 -2.04
CA TYR A 115 -2.88 -5.01 -3.18
C TYR A 115 -3.79 -6.15 -2.71
N ASN A 116 -4.80 -6.49 -3.52
CA ASN A 116 -5.62 -7.69 -3.35
C ASN A 116 -5.97 -8.30 -4.70
N ASN A 117 -6.50 -9.52 -4.67
CA ASN A 117 -6.99 -10.22 -5.85
C ASN A 117 -8.49 -10.04 -6.01
N ILE A 118 -8.92 -9.89 -7.26
CA ILE A 118 -10.32 -9.95 -7.66
C ILE A 118 -10.48 -11.06 -8.70
N LEU A 119 -11.32 -12.04 -8.39
CA LEU A 119 -11.72 -13.10 -9.29
C LEU A 119 -13.18 -12.89 -9.69
N VAL A 120 -13.41 -12.74 -11.00
CA VAL A 120 -14.74 -12.77 -11.60
C VAL A 120 -14.87 -14.11 -12.33
N MET A 121 -15.89 -14.89 -11.95
CA MET A 121 -16.22 -16.20 -12.54
C MET A 121 -17.29 -16.07 -13.62
#